data_AF-A0A522CB45-F1
#
_entry.id   AF-A0A522CB45-F1
#
_cell.length_a   1.000
_cell.length_b   1.000
_cell.length_c   1.000
_cell.angle_alpha   90.00
_cell.angle_beta   90.00
_cell.angle_gamma   90.00
#
_symmetry.space_group_name_H-M   'P 1'
#
loop_
_entity.id
_entity.type
_entity.pdbx_description
1 polymer ?
#
loop_
_entity_poly.entity_id
_entity_poly.type
_entity_poly.pdbx_seq_one_letter_code
_entity_poly.pdbx_strand_id
1 'polypeptide(L)'
;MTQTPKLNDLLKPGKPLPSDDLMISTALDILNHSPHGQQLSDFVSVNQISIRVMATPHPTTYLPESKLVYIGFNRNNPVTPSRFVLMLAGILREAQQESAGIRHPNLNAPMQEHMKVSMAKHEDKVWYMCTVATELNALETFAEYKFHDELKGMGHEEALVLYLRQEKKA
;
A
#
# COMPACT_ATOMS: atom_id res chain seq x y z
N MET A 1 13.49 22.94 13.56
CA MET A 1 13.29 21.53 13.19
C MET A 1 11.92 21.11 13.71
N THR A 2 10.90 21.20 12.87
CA THR A 2 9.54 20.73 13.20
C THR A 2 9.54 19.21 13.14
N GLN A 3 9.25 18.56 14.27
CA GLN A 3 9.09 17.11 14.32
C GLN A 3 7.96 16.70 13.38
N THR A 4 8.27 15.91 12.35
CA THR A 4 7.25 15.26 11.52
C THR A 4 6.38 14.40 12.44
N PRO A 5 5.06 14.59 12.49
CA PRO A 5 4.20 13.79 13.34
C PRO A 5 4.39 12.31 12.97
N LYS A 6 4.75 11.47 13.95
CA LYS A 6 4.82 10.03 13.72
C LYS A 6 3.40 9.54 13.39
N LEU A 7 3.19 8.86 12.26
CA LEU A 7 1.88 8.31 11.89
C LEU A 7 1.34 7.35 12.97
N ASN A 8 2.23 6.73 13.75
CA ASN A 8 1.94 5.98 14.99
C ASN A 8 1.14 6.75 16.03
N ASP A 9 1.26 8.07 16.09
CA ASP A 9 0.47 8.91 16.99
C ASP A 9 -0.90 9.29 16.41
N LEU A 10 -1.05 9.18 15.08
CA LEU A 10 -2.22 9.64 14.34
C LEU A 10 -3.32 8.59 14.22
N LEU A 11 -2.98 7.29 14.19
CA LEU A 11 -3.96 6.20 14.00
C LEU A 11 -4.25 5.41 15.29
N LYS A 12 -4.26 6.08 16.45
CA LYS A 12 -4.52 5.41 17.74
C LYS A 12 -6.01 5.09 17.92
N PRO A 13 -6.38 3.89 18.39
CA PRO A 13 -7.77 3.55 18.72
C PRO A 13 -8.38 4.55 19.69
N GLY A 14 -9.65 4.93 19.45
CA GLY A 14 -10.42 5.81 20.33
C GLY A 14 -10.02 7.30 20.29
N LYS A 15 -9.03 7.69 19.49
CA LYS A 15 -8.74 9.10 19.19
C LYS A 15 -9.40 9.51 17.87
N PRO A 16 -9.79 10.79 17.72
CA PRO A 16 -10.22 11.29 16.42
C PRO A 16 -9.08 11.09 15.41
N LEU A 17 -9.41 10.52 14.27
CA LEU A 17 -8.46 10.39 13.18
C LEU A 17 -8.03 11.78 12.69
N PRO A 18 -6.77 11.95 12.25
CA PRO A 18 -6.37 13.12 11.50
C PRO A 18 -7.21 13.26 10.21
N SER A 19 -7.11 14.42 9.57
CA SER A 19 -7.66 14.62 8.23
C SER A 19 -7.09 13.60 7.24
N ASP A 20 -7.92 13.18 6.29
CA ASP A 20 -7.53 12.24 5.23
C ASP A 20 -6.27 12.70 4.48
N ASP A 21 -6.16 13.99 4.17
CA ASP A 21 -4.99 14.58 3.51
C ASP A 21 -3.69 14.40 4.30
N LEU A 22 -3.74 14.50 5.63
CA LEU A 22 -2.57 14.34 6.50
C LEU A 22 -2.14 12.88 6.58
N MET A 23 -3.10 11.94 6.62
CA MET A 23 -2.80 10.50 6.58
C MET A 23 -2.12 10.15 5.25
N ILE A 24 -2.69 10.63 4.15
CA ILE A 24 -2.19 10.38 2.80
C ILE A 24 -0.81 10.99 2.62
N SER A 25 -0.62 12.28 2.93
CA SER A 25 0.66 12.96 2.76
C SER A 25 1.76 12.31 3.59
N THR A 26 1.48 11.98 4.84
CA THR A 26 2.44 11.32 5.73
C THR A 26 2.79 9.91 5.24
N ALA A 27 1.82 9.15 4.71
CA ALA A 27 2.08 7.84 4.16
C ALA A 27 2.93 7.91 2.88
N LEU A 28 2.67 8.88 2.00
CA LEU A 28 3.51 9.13 0.82
C LEU A 28 4.93 9.57 1.23
N ASP A 29 5.07 10.42 2.25
CA ASP A 29 6.38 10.80 2.78
C ASP A 29 7.15 9.59 3.30
N ILE A 30 6.50 8.68 4.02
CA ILE A 30 7.13 7.42 4.45
C ILE A 30 7.55 6.58 3.24
N LEU A 31 6.66 6.40 2.25
CA LEU A 31 7.00 5.65 1.03
C LEU A 31 8.21 6.22 0.31
N ASN A 32 8.36 7.55 0.29
CA ASN A 32 9.46 8.24 -0.40
C ASN A 32 10.86 7.93 0.20
N HIS A 33 10.94 7.25 1.35
CA HIS A 33 12.21 6.78 1.92
C HIS A 33 12.65 5.41 1.39
N SER A 34 11.82 4.72 0.62
CA SER A 34 12.14 3.48 -0.07
C SER A 34 12.31 3.77 -1.57
N PRO A 35 13.33 3.24 -2.26
CA PRO A 35 13.46 3.40 -3.71
C PRO A 35 12.18 3.04 -4.48
N HIS A 36 11.53 1.94 -4.13
CA HIS A 36 10.27 1.53 -4.76
C HIS A 36 9.09 2.40 -4.30
N GLY A 37 9.04 2.81 -3.04
CA GLY A 37 8.01 3.73 -2.55
C GLY A 37 8.12 5.15 -3.15
N GLN A 38 9.33 5.61 -3.47
CA GLN A 38 9.57 6.84 -4.21
C GLN A 38 8.97 6.76 -5.63
N GLN A 39 9.16 5.65 -6.35
CA GLN A 39 8.52 5.46 -7.66
C GLN A 39 6.99 5.57 -7.59
N LEU A 40 6.37 5.06 -6.52
CA LEU A 40 4.92 5.20 -6.31
C LEU A 40 4.53 6.66 -6.01
N SER A 41 5.31 7.36 -5.21
CA SER A 41 5.08 8.76 -4.85
C SER A 41 5.23 9.69 -6.05
N ASP A 42 6.23 9.44 -6.89
CA ASP A 42 6.44 10.13 -8.17
C ASP A 42 5.30 9.83 -9.13
N PHE A 43 4.86 8.57 -9.22
CA PHE A 43 3.72 8.18 -10.04
C PHE A 43 2.44 8.94 -9.64
N VAL A 44 2.16 9.07 -8.35
CA VAL A 44 1.03 9.88 -7.83
C VAL A 44 1.12 11.31 -8.33
N SER A 45 2.29 11.93 -8.17
CA SER A 45 2.54 13.33 -8.50
C SER A 45 2.44 13.59 -10.01
N VAL A 46 3.10 12.76 -10.82
CA VAL A 46 3.16 12.90 -12.29
C VAL A 46 1.80 12.62 -12.94
N ASN A 47 1.07 11.60 -12.47
CA ASN A 47 -0.17 11.16 -13.11
C ASN A 47 -1.42 11.78 -12.49
N GLN A 48 -1.24 12.60 -11.44
CA GLN A 48 -2.31 13.25 -10.67
C GLN A 48 -3.30 12.23 -10.10
N ILE A 49 -2.79 11.17 -9.47
CA ILE A 49 -3.61 10.13 -8.87
C ILE A 49 -4.34 10.70 -7.65
N SER A 50 -5.66 10.66 -7.69
CA SER A 50 -6.51 11.05 -6.57
C SER A 50 -6.59 9.91 -5.56
N ILE A 51 -6.17 10.18 -4.32
CA ILE A 51 -6.26 9.23 -3.21
C ILE A 51 -7.40 9.68 -2.29
N ARG A 52 -8.26 8.74 -1.89
CA ARG A 52 -9.41 8.99 -1.01
C ARG A 52 -9.45 7.95 0.10
N VAL A 53 -9.82 8.40 1.30
CA VAL A 53 -10.06 7.50 2.44
C VAL A 53 -11.57 7.36 2.65
N MET A 54 -12.03 6.15 2.88
CA MET A 54 -13.45 5.87 3.14
C MET A 54 -13.63 4.98 4.36
N ALA A 55 -14.80 5.07 4.98
CA ALA A 55 -15.15 4.19 6.10
C ALA A 55 -15.68 2.85 5.57
N THR A 56 -15.05 1.75 5.97
CA THR A 56 -15.49 0.39 5.63
C THR A 56 -15.46 -0.52 6.87
N PRO A 57 -16.25 -1.61 6.92
CA PRO A 57 -16.21 -2.54 8.04
C PRO A 57 -14.84 -3.22 8.21
N HIS A 58 -14.18 -3.51 7.08
CA HIS A 58 -12.89 -4.18 7.01
C HIS A 58 -11.89 -3.39 6.16
N PRO A 59 -10.58 -3.45 6.46
CA PRO A 59 -9.55 -2.84 5.64
C PRO A 59 -9.62 -3.35 4.19
N THR A 60 -9.73 -2.43 3.25
CA THR A 60 -9.81 -2.75 1.82
C THR A 60 -9.24 -1.63 0.97
N THR A 61 -8.89 -1.93 -0.28
CA THR A 61 -8.48 -0.93 -1.26
C THR A 61 -9.24 -1.16 -2.56
N TYR A 62 -9.51 -0.07 -3.27
CA TYR A 62 -10.29 -0.13 -4.51
C TYR A 62 -9.77 0.88 -5.54
N LEU A 63 -9.74 0.46 -6.80
CA LEU A 63 -9.30 1.23 -7.96
C LEU A 63 -10.45 1.26 -8.98
N PRO A 64 -11.45 2.14 -8.82
CA PRO A 64 -12.58 2.25 -9.76
C PRO A 64 -12.15 2.74 -11.13
N GLU A 65 -11.14 3.62 -11.15
CA GLU A 65 -10.64 4.29 -12.35
C GLU A 65 -9.12 4.39 -12.26
N SER A 66 -8.45 4.50 -13.40
CA SER A 66 -6.97 4.51 -13.46
C SER A 66 -6.30 5.63 -12.67
N LYS A 67 -7.03 6.70 -12.34
CA LYS A 67 -6.51 7.87 -11.59
C LYS A 67 -7.17 8.10 -10.22
N LEU A 68 -7.94 7.14 -9.73
CA LEU A 68 -8.66 7.29 -8.46
C LEU A 68 -8.51 6.02 -7.63
N VAL A 69 -7.89 6.15 -6.46
CA VAL A 69 -7.71 5.05 -5.50
C VAL A 69 -8.44 5.35 -4.19
N TYR A 70 -9.05 4.32 -3.63
CA TYR A 70 -9.70 4.35 -2.33
C TYR A 70 -8.98 3.44 -1.34
N ILE A 71 -8.81 3.93 -0.13
CA ILE A 71 -8.36 3.15 1.03
C ILE A 71 -9.49 3.15 2.05
N GLY A 72 -10.10 1.99 2.26
CA GLY A 72 -11.19 1.78 3.19
C GLY A 72 -10.70 1.15 4.49
N PHE A 73 -11.12 1.70 5.64
CA PHE A 73 -10.99 1.01 6.93
C PHE A 73 -12.02 1.50 7.96
N ASN A 74 -12.15 0.78 9.07
CA ASN A 74 -13.07 1.14 10.14
C ASN A 74 -12.49 2.29 10.97
N ARG A 75 -13.15 3.45 10.97
CA ARG A 75 -12.65 4.63 11.71
C ARG A 75 -12.63 4.43 13.23
N ASN A 76 -13.46 3.52 13.78
CA ASN A 76 -13.48 3.19 15.21
C ASN A 76 -12.37 2.22 15.61
N ASN A 77 -11.86 1.46 14.65
CA ASN A 77 -10.72 0.55 14.83
C ASN A 77 -9.76 0.72 13.64
N PRO A 78 -9.01 1.85 13.62
CA PRO A 78 -8.18 2.17 12.50
C PRO A 78 -7.09 1.13 12.28
N VAL A 79 -6.65 1.01 11.03
CA VAL A 79 -5.50 0.19 10.69
C VAL A 79 -4.23 0.77 11.32
N THR A 80 -3.23 -0.09 11.55
CA THR A 80 -1.91 0.39 11.94
C THR A 80 -1.33 1.28 10.83
N PRO A 81 -0.44 2.22 11.16
CA PRO A 81 0.28 3.04 10.18
C PRO A 81 1.04 2.25 9.12
N SER A 82 1.72 1.18 9.53
CA SER A 82 2.40 0.29 8.59
C SER A 82 1.41 -0.35 7.63
N ARG A 83 0.23 -0.76 8.11
CA ARG A 83 -0.81 -1.33 7.24
C ARG A 83 -1.35 -0.29 6.28
N PHE A 84 -1.59 0.93 6.73
CA PHE A 84 -2.05 2.02 5.86
C PHE A 84 -1.04 2.30 4.73
N VAL A 85 0.25 2.39 5.08
CA VAL A 85 1.34 2.57 4.11
C VAL A 85 1.41 1.40 3.13
N LEU A 86 1.31 0.15 3.59
CA LEU A 86 1.34 -1.04 2.74
C LEU A 86 0.09 -1.16 1.85
N MET A 87 -1.09 -0.81 2.37
CA MET A 87 -2.32 -0.73 1.58
C MET A 87 -2.20 0.33 0.48
N LEU A 88 -1.65 1.50 0.81
CA LEU A 88 -1.37 2.56 -0.16
C LEU A 88 -0.37 2.07 -1.22
N ALA A 89 0.73 1.43 -0.80
CA ALA A 89 1.71 0.88 -1.73
C ALA A 89 1.08 -0.11 -2.71
N GLY A 90 0.27 -1.04 -2.19
CA GLY A 90 -0.38 -2.05 -3.00
C GLY A 90 -1.37 -1.47 -4.01
N ILE A 91 -2.22 -0.52 -3.61
CA ILE A 91 -3.21 0.06 -4.53
C ILE A 91 -2.58 1.01 -5.56
N LEU A 92 -1.52 1.73 -5.19
CA LEU A 92 -0.76 2.55 -6.14
C LEU A 92 -0.01 1.69 -7.16
N ARG A 93 0.52 0.53 -6.74
CA ARG A 93 1.10 -0.43 -7.68
C ARG A 93 0.05 -0.96 -8.67
N GLU A 94 -1.15 -1.25 -8.19
CA GLU A 94 -2.26 -1.65 -9.06
C GLU A 94 -2.65 -0.54 -10.07
N ALA A 95 -2.63 0.73 -9.64
CA ALA A 95 -2.84 1.88 -10.51
C ALA A 95 -1.73 2.06 -11.57
N GLN A 96 -0.47 1.79 -11.20
CA GLN A 96 0.64 1.75 -12.16
C GLN A 96 0.45 0.67 -13.22
N GLN A 97 0.04 -0.54 -12.82
CA GLN A 97 -0.25 -1.65 -13.75
C GLN A 97 -1.35 -1.27 -14.76
N GLU A 98 -2.45 -0.66 -14.28
CA GLU A 98 -3.52 -0.14 -15.16
C GLU A 98 -2.98 0.89 -16.17
N SER A 99 -2.16 1.82 -15.69
CA SER A 99 -1.56 2.88 -16.51
C SER A 99 -0.58 2.33 -17.54
N ALA A 100 0.09 1.22 -17.23
CA ALA A 100 0.99 0.49 -18.13
C ALA A 100 0.26 -0.44 -19.12
N GLY A 101 -1.07 -0.51 -19.06
CA GLY A 101 -1.90 -1.30 -19.98
C GLY A 101 -2.28 -2.70 -19.49
N ILE A 102 -1.88 -3.10 -18.28
CA ILE A 102 -2.33 -4.33 -17.63
C ILE A 102 -3.67 -4.06 -16.96
N ARG A 103 -4.69 -3.86 -17.80
CA ARG A 103 -6.02 -3.45 -17.36
C ARG A 103 -6.84 -4.60 -16.80
N HIS A 104 -7.67 -4.28 -15.81
CA HIS A 104 -8.71 -5.18 -15.33
C HIS A 104 -9.59 -5.62 -16.49
N PRO A 105 -9.89 -6.92 -16.63
CA PRO A 105 -10.75 -7.40 -17.70
C PRO A 105 -12.15 -6.78 -17.59
N ASN A 106 -12.78 -6.55 -18.73
CA ASN A 106 -14.17 -6.09 -18.79
C ASN A 106 -15.08 -7.11 -18.05
N LEU A 107 -16.18 -6.66 -17.42
CA LEU A 107 -17.15 -7.52 -16.74
C LEU A 107 -17.70 -8.67 -17.61
N ASN A 108 -17.67 -8.50 -18.93
CA ASN A 108 -18.11 -9.53 -19.89
C ASN A 108 -16.98 -10.46 -20.35
N ALA A 109 -15.76 -10.32 -19.84
CA ALA A 109 -14.63 -11.15 -20.23
C ALA A 109 -14.80 -12.59 -19.72
N PRO A 110 -14.21 -13.59 -20.40
CA PRO A 110 -14.24 -14.97 -19.91
C PRO A 110 -13.61 -15.09 -18.52
N MET A 111 -14.15 -15.98 -17.68
CA MET A 111 -13.64 -16.21 -16.32
C MET A 111 -12.14 -16.52 -16.28
N GLN A 112 -11.62 -17.24 -17.27
CA GLN A 112 -10.18 -17.54 -17.37
C GLN A 112 -9.33 -16.27 -17.52
N GLU A 113 -9.82 -15.27 -18.25
CA GLU A 113 -9.14 -13.99 -18.41
C GLU A 113 -9.16 -13.20 -17.10
N HIS A 114 -10.31 -13.15 -16.42
CA HIS A 114 -10.42 -12.58 -15.07
C HIS A 114 -9.43 -13.20 -14.10
N MET A 115 -9.36 -14.54 -14.04
CA MET A 115 -8.43 -15.25 -13.16
C MET A 115 -6.97 -14.92 -13.50
N LYS A 116 -6.60 -15.04 -14.78
CA LYS A 116 -5.22 -14.83 -15.23
C LYS A 116 -4.72 -13.42 -14.90
N VAL A 117 -5.49 -12.39 -15.26
CA VAL A 117 -5.07 -11.00 -15.02
C VAL A 117 -5.10 -10.66 -13.53
N SER A 118 -6.14 -11.08 -12.81
CA SER A 118 -6.24 -10.79 -11.37
C SER A 118 -5.12 -11.45 -10.57
N MET A 119 -4.76 -12.70 -10.88
CA MET A 119 -3.64 -13.39 -10.24
C MET A 119 -2.32 -12.69 -10.53
N ALA A 120 -2.02 -12.40 -11.81
CA ALA A 120 -0.77 -11.74 -12.18
C ALA A 120 -0.63 -10.36 -11.50
N LYS A 121 -1.72 -9.58 -11.46
CA LYS A 121 -1.72 -8.28 -10.77
C LYS A 121 -1.54 -8.43 -9.27
N HIS A 122 -2.19 -9.43 -8.67
CA HIS A 122 -2.09 -9.70 -7.23
C HIS A 122 -0.68 -10.14 -6.84
N GLU A 123 -0.06 -11.05 -7.59
CA GLU A 123 1.30 -11.53 -7.34
C GLU A 123 2.32 -10.39 -7.39
N ASP A 124 2.31 -9.58 -8.46
CA ASP A 124 3.20 -8.42 -8.58
C ASP A 124 2.93 -7.38 -7.48
N LYS A 125 1.66 -7.14 -7.12
CA LYS A 125 1.30 -6.25 -6.01
C LYS A 125 1.90 -6.72 -4.68
N VAL A 126 1.73 -7.99 -4.33
CA VAL A 126 2.26 -8.55 -3.08
C VAL A 126 3.78 -8.54 -3.08
N TRP A 127 4.42 -8.88 -4.21
CA TRP A 127 5.86 -8.81 -4.36
C TRP A 127 6.38 -7.38 -4.12
N TYR A 128 5.76 -6.39 -4.75
CA TYR A 128 6.11 -4.98 -4.61
C TYR A 128 5.95 -4.49 -3.16
N MET A 129 4.89 -4.92 -2.48
CA MET A 129 4.70 -4.63 -1.06
C MET A 129 5.80 -5.25 -0.19
N CYS A 130 6.27 -6.47 -0.50
CA CYS A 130 7.40 -7.10 0.19
C CYS A 130 8.70 -6.31 -0.01
N THR A 131 8.95 -5.83 -1.23
CA THR A 131 10.09 -4.97 -1.55
C THR A 131 10.05 -3.68 -0.73
N VAL A 132 8.95 -2.92 -0.82
CA VAL A 132 8.79 -1.66 -0.07
C VAL A 132 8.91 -1.90 1.43
N ALA A 133 8.27 -2.95 1.96
CA ALA A 133 8.38 -3.30 3.38
C ALA A 133 9.83 -3.58 3.79
N THR A 134 10.60 -4.29 2.97
CA THR A 134 12.00 -4.63 3.26
C THR A 134 12.91 -3.40 3.22
N GLU A 135 12.75 -2.54 2.22
CA GLU A 135 13.49 -1.29 2.12
C GLU A 135 13.20 -0.37 3.31
N LEU A 136 11.94 -0.20 3.69
CA LEU A 136 11.57 0.64 4.84
C LEU A 136 12.00 0.02 6.18
N ASN A 137 11.93 -1.31 6.33
CA ASN A 137 12.30 -1.99 7.56
C ASN A 137 13.82 -2.02 7.80
N ALA A 138 14.63 -1.78 6.76
CA ALA A 138 16.08 -1.60 6.87
C ALA A 138 16.48 -0.23 7.45
N LEU A 139 15.55 0.73 7.54
CA LEU A 139 15.79 2.08 8.05
C LEU A 139 15.47 2.16 9.54
N GLU A 140 16.46 2.52 10.37
CA GLU A 140 16.28 2.64 11.82
C GLU A 140 15.15 3.60 12.21
N THR A 141 14.96 4.68 11.46
CA THR A 141 13.88 5.67 11.64
C THR A 141 12.49 5.03 11.63
N PHE A 142 12.31 3.91 10.94
CA PHE A 142 11.02 3.22 10.83
C PHE A 142 10.98 1.86 11.55
N ALA A 143 11.96 1.53 12.38
CA ALA A 143 12.02 0.25 13.09
C ALA A 143 10.79 -0.04 13.97
N GLU A 144 10.07 0.99 14.44
CA GLU A 144 8.84 0.87 15.23
C GLU A 144 7.61 0.46 14.38
N TYR A 145 7.64 0.64 13.06
CA TYR A 145 6.50 0.35 12.18
C TYR A 145 6.35 -1.14 11.89
N LYS A 146 7.42 -1.93 12.07
CA LYS A 146 7.41 -3.40 11.93
C LYS A 146 6.72 -3.87 10.64
N PHE A 147 7.12 -3.30 9.50
CA PHE A 147 6.47 -3.56 8.20
C PHE A 147 6.41 -5.05 7.83
N HIS A 148 7.45 -5.81 8.18
CA HIS A 148 7.45 -7.27 7.98
C HIS A 148 6.39 -7.99 8.81
N ASP A 149 6.17 -7.58 10.06
CA ASP A 149 5.15 -8.19 10.92
C ASP A 149 3.75 -7.79 10.47
N GLU A 150 3.58 -6.56 9.99
CA GLU A 150 2.30 -6.14 9.41
C GLU A 150 1.97 -6.91 8.13
N LEU A 151 2.93 -7.17 7.23
CA LEU A 151 2.70 -8.02 6.06
C LEU A 151 2.21 -9.42 6.46
N LYS A 152 2.76 -10.01 7.52
CA LYS A 152 2.26 -11.28 8.07
C LYS A 152 0.83 -11.11 8.59
N GLY A 153 0.53 -10.04 9.32
CA GLY A 153 -0.81 -9.68 9.81
C GLY A 153 -1.83 -9.34 8.70
N MET A 154 -1.36 -9.07 7.49
CA MET A 154 -2.16 -8.93 6.27
C MET A 154 -2.40 -10.27 5.55
N GLY A 155 -1.77 -11.36 6.02
CA GLY A 155 -1.87 -12.70 5.40
C GLY A 155 -0.83 -12.96 4.31
N HIS A 156 0.24 -12.16 4.22
CA HIS A 156 1.28 -12.27 3.19
C HIS A 156 2.57 -12.93 3.71
N GLU A 157 2.50 -13.72 4.78
CA GLU A 157 3.68 -14.35 5.40
C GLU A 157 4.45 -15.25 4.42
N GLU A 158 3.76 -16.12 3.69
CA GLU A 158 4.41 -17.03 2.73
C GLU A 158 5.15 -16.26 1.64
N ALA A 159 4.51 -15.25 1.05
CA ALA A 159 5.11 -14.39 0.04
C ALA A 159 6.35 -13.65 0.58
N LEU A 160 6.29 -13.12 1.81
CA LEU A 160 7.42 -12.44 2.45
C LEU A 160 8.59 -13.41 2.68
N VAL A 161 8.31 -14.64 3.14
CA VAL A 161 9.35 -15.67 3.34
C VAL A 161 10.03 -16.03 2.02
N LEU A 162 9.25 -16.19 0.95
CA LEU A 162 9.79 -16.48 -0.38
C LEU A 162 10.63 -15.32 -0.92
N TYR A 163 10.13 -14.09 -0.79
CA TYR A 163 10.84 -12.87 -1.17
C TYR A 163 12.22 -12.77 -0.48
N LEU A 164 12.25 -12.85 0.85
CA LEU A 164 13.49 -12.75 1.62
C LEU A 164 14.49 -13.87 1.33
N ARG A 165 14.02 -15.06 0.93
CA ARG A 165 14.90 -16.16 0.50
C ARG A 165 15.55 -15.89 -0.86
N GLN A 166 14.88 -15.17 -1.75
CA GLN A 166 15.43 -14.82 -3.07
C GLN A 166 16.44 -13.67 -2.95
N GLU A 167 16.12 -12.63 -2.18
CA GLU A 167 17.05 -11.51 -1.93
C GLU A 167 18.36 -11.97 -1.29
N LYS A 168 18.35 -12.97 -0.41
CA LYS A 168 19.57 -13.56 0.17
C LYS A 168 20.45 -14.31 -0.82
N LYS A 169 19.95 -14.62 -2.01
CA LYS A 169 20.66 -15.34 -3.08
C LYS A 169 21.15 -14.43 -4.21
N ALA A 170 20.66 -13.18 -4.25
CA ALA A 170 21.09 -12.15 -5.20
C ALA A 170 22.34 -11.43 -4.68
#